data_AF-A0A920RWR0-F1
#
_entry.id   AF-A0A920RWR0-F1
#
_cell.length_a   1.000
_cell.length_b   1.000
_cell.length_c   1.000
_cell.angle_alpha   90.00
_cell.angle_beta   90.00
_cell.angle_gamma   90.00
#
_symmetry.space_group_name_H-M   'P 1'
#
loop_
_entity.id
_entity.type
_entity.pdbx_description
1 polymer ?
#
loop_
_entity_poly.entity_id
_entity_poly.type
_entity_poly.pdbx_seq_one_letter_code
_entity_poly.pdbx_strand_id
1 'polypeptide(L)'
;MPNSIQGGLVLLGAVLLSAISGSSEILEAGTMIAPSLMAQGQIDFTREKEIEADAIGIKTLVSSGYDPYAMAEMFNKLSLDGDPRKAAATEFLRTHPTSVNRAASALKQARKLTVKRIPDSLGFELTKGKNTKYLWPSTPEKTNQYF
;
A
#
# COMPACT_ATOMS: atom_id res chain seq x y z
N MET A 1 -7.07 -19.66 9.06
CA MET A 1 -7.77 -19.33 10.33
C MET A 1 -7.50 -17.87 10.62
N PRO A 2 -8.49 -17.03 10.98
CA PRO A 2 -8.20 -15.63 11.30
C PRO A 2 -7.27 -15.56 12.52
N ASN A 3 -6.18 -14.80 12.41
CA ASN A 3 -5.11 -14.73 13.44
C ASN A 3 -5.59 -14.11 14.76
N SER A 4 -6.79 -13.50 14.77
CA SER A 4 -7.50 -13.09 15.99
C SER A 4 -7.89 -14.28 16.88
N ILE A 5 -8.20 -15.43 16.29
CA ILE A 5 -8.48 -16.67 17.05
C ILE A 5 -7.19 -17.20 17.65
N GLN A 6 -6.07 -17.12 16.95
CA GLN A 6 -4.77 -17.56 17.46
C GLN A 6 -4.30 -16.70 18.64
N GLY A 7 -4.38 -15.36 18.52
CA GLY A 7 -4.06 -14.47 19.63
C GLY A 7 -4.99 -14.66 20.84
N GLY A 8 -6.27 -14.89 20.59
CA GLY A 8 -7.25 -15.18 21.64
C GLY A 8 -6.97 -16.51 22.35
N LEU A 9 -6.59 -17.55 21.62
CA LEU A 9 -6.20 -18.85 22.16
C LEU A 9 -4.90 -18.79 22.97
N VAL A 10 -3.93 -17.98 22.55
CA VAL A 10 -2.67 -17.74 23.29
C VAL A 10 -2.95 -17.05 24.63
N LEU A 11 -3.81 -16.03 24.65
CA LEU A 11 -4.27 -15.39 25.90
C LEU A 11 -5.01 -16.36 26.80
N LEU A 12 -5.98 -17.10 26.25
CA LEU A 12 -6.78 -18.06 27.03
C LEU A 12 -5.89 -19.16 27.60
N GLY A 13 -4.97 -19.69 26.79
CA GLY A 13 -4.00 -20.69 27.21
C GLY A 13 -3.05 -20.18 28.29
N ALA A 14 -2.58 -18.94 28.19
CA ALA A 14 -1.73 -18.32 29.20
C ALA A 14 -2.45 -18.10 30.54
N VAL A 15 -3.72 -17.66 30.50
CA VAL A 15 -4.56 -17.52 31.70
C VAL A 15 -4.78 -18.87 32.39
N LEU A 16 -5.11 -19.91 31.61
CA LEU A 16 -5.34 -21.25 32.16
C LEU A 16 -4.06 -21.88 32.72
N LEU A 17 -2.94 -21.79 32.01
CA LEU A 17 -1.65 -22.30 32.51
C LEU A 17 -1.17 -21.53 33.74
N SER A 18 -1.36 -20.21 33.79
CA SER A 18 -1.00 -19.40 34.96
C SER A 18 -1.86 -19.79 36.17
N ALA A 19 -3.17 -20.00 35.97
CA ALA A 19 -4.08 -20.43 37.03
C ALA A 19 -3.74 -21.82 37.60
N ILE A 20 -3.21 -22.73 36.77
CA ILE A 20 -2.85 -24.10 37.18
C ILE A 20 -1.42 -24.15 37.77
N SER A 21 -0.48 -23.37 37.23
CA SER A 21 0.93 -23.38 37.65
C SER A 21 1.25 -22.40 38.78
N GLY A 22 0.38 -21.41 39.04
CA GLY A 22 0.65 -20.30 39.96
C GLY A 22 1.72 -19.33 39.48
N SER A 23 2.23 -19.49 38.25
CA SER A 23 3.27 -18.62 37.69
C SER A 23 2.66 -17.40 36.99
N SER A 24 2.99 -16.21 37.48
CA SER A 24 2.58 -14.94 36.85
C SER A 24 3.33 -14.66 35.55
N GLU A 25 4.54 -15.21 35.39
CA GLU A 25 5.41 -15.06 34.23
C GLU A 25 4.75 -15.58 32.94
N ILE A 26 3.97 -16.67 33.02
CA ILE A 26 3.26 -17.23 31.86
C ILE A 26 2.13 -16.31 31.41
N LEU A 27 1.42 -15.70 32.36
CA LEU A 27 0.37 -14.73 32.05
C LEU A 27 0.96 -13.45 31.44
N GLU A 28 2.08 -12.97 31.97
CA GLU A 28 2.80 -11.82 31.44
C GLU A 28 3.28 -12.07 30.01
N ALA A 29 3.88 -13.22 29.73
CA ALA A 29 4.29 -13.60 28.37
C ALA A 29 3.09 -13.67 27.40
N GLY A 30 1.98 -14.27 27.82
CA GLY A 30 0.77 -14.38 27.00
C GLY A 30 0.14 -13.02 26.68
N THR A 31 0.10 -12.11 27.65
CA THR A 31 -0.46 -10.77 27.50
C THR A 31 0.41 -9.84 26.66
N MET A 32 1.73 -10.03 26.65
CA MET A 32 2.62 -9.29 25.75
C MET A 32 2.55 -9.78 24.30
N ILE A 33 2.45 -11.10 24.09
CA ILE A 33 2.55 -11.68 22.74
C ILE A 33 1.22 -11.63 22.00
N ALA A 34 0.10 -11.85 22.66
CA ALA A 34 -1.18 -11.97 21.97
C ALA A 34 -1.64 -10.73 21.18
N PRO A 35 -1.45 -9.48 21.65
CA PRO A 35 -1.76 -8.30 20.86
C PRO A 35 -0.98 -8.24 19.55
N SER A 36 0.28 -8.70 19.55
CA SER A 36 1.13 -8.72 18.35
C SER A 36 0.62 -9.72 17.30
N LEU A 37 0.17 -10.90 17.73
CA LEU A 37 -0.39 -11.93 16.85
C LEU A 37 -1.74 -11.51 16.24
N MET A 38 -2.56 -10.79 17.01
CA MET A 38 -3.82 -10.24 16.53
C MET A 38 -3.58 -9.13 15.48
N ALA A 39 -2.60 -8.26 15.70
CA ALA A 39 -2.23 -7.20 14.76
C ALA A 39 -1.62 -7.75 13.46
N GLN A 40 -0.85 -8.83 13.53
CA GLN A 40 -0.19 -9.45 12.36
C GLN A 40 -1.20 -9.89 11.28
N GLY A 41 -2.35 -10.47 11.67
CA GLY A 41 -3.36 -10.91 10.70
C GLY A 41 -3.96 -9.76 9.90
N GLN A 42 -4.05 -8.56 10.47
CA GLN A 42 -4.53 -7.39 9.75
C GLN A 42 -3.54 -6.94 8.66
N ILE A 43 -2.24 -7.22 8.84
CA ILE A 43 -1.16 -6.86 7.90
C ILE A 43 -1.08 -7.86 6.74
N ASP A 44 -1.34 -9.15 6.97
CA ASP A 44 -1.27 -10.17 5.92
C ASP A 44 -2.45 -10.03 4.94
N PHE A 45 -3.67 -9.77 5.45
CA PHE A 45 -4.84 -9.52 4.60
C PHE A 45 -4.70 -8.26 3.75
N THR A 46 -4.01 -7.24 4.23
CA THR A 46 -3.79 -6.03 3.41
C THR A 46 -2.81 -6.33 2.29
N ARG A 47 -1.73 -7.08 2.53
CA ARG A 47 -0.73 -7.40 1.49
C ARG A 47 -1.30 -8.26 0.36
N GLU A 48 -2.06 -9.31 0.66
CA GLU A 48 -2.68 -10.15 -0.37
C GLU A 48 -3.69 -9.36 -1.21
N LYS A 49 -4.48 -8.50 -0.57
CA LYS A 49 -5.44 -7.61 -1.25
C LYS A 49 -4.75 -6.61 -2.17
N GLU A 50 -3.63 -6.02 -1.75
CA GLU A 50 -2.86 -5.10 -2.61
C GLU A 50 -2.33 -5.82 -3.86
N ILE A 51 -1.88 -7.07 -3.72
CA ILE A 51 -1.37 -7.86 -4.86
C ILE A 51 -2.50 -8.17 -5.86
N GLU A 52 -3.66 -8.58 -5.37
CA GLU A 52 -4.83 -8.84 -6.21
C GLU A 52 -5.32 -7.56 -6.89
N ALA A 53 -5.40 -6.45 -6.13
CA ALA A 53 -5.77 -5.15 -6.66
C ALA A 53 -4.80 -4.68 -7.76
N ASP A 54 -3.48 -4.85 -7.58
CA ASP A 54 -2.48 -4.50 -8.59
C ASP A 54 -2.63 -5.35 -9.85
N ALA A 55 -2.88 -6.65 -9.69
CA ALA A 55 -3.04 -7.59 -10.80
C ALA A 55 -4.30 -7.31 -11.63
N ILE A 56 -5.40 -6.90 -11.00
CA ILE A 56 -6.62 -6.48 -11.69
C ILE A 56 -6.41 -5.08 -12.28
N GLY A 57 -5.83 -4.17 -11.52
CA GLY A 57 -5.63 -2.77 -11.90
C GLY A 57 -4.84 -2.60 -13.19
N ILE A 58 -3.75 -3.36 -13.38
CA ILE A 58 -2.96 -3.26 -14.61
C ILE A 58 -3.74 -3.76 -15.84
N LYS A 59 -4.57 -4.80 -15.68
CA LYS A 59 -5.43 -5.29 -16.76
C LYS A 59 -6.49 -4.26 -17.12
N THR A 60 -7.10 -3.63 -16.11
CA THR A 60 -8.07 -2.55 -16.30
C THR A 60 -7.44 -1.37 -17.03
N LEU A 61 -6.26 -0.93 -16.60
CA LEU A 61 -5.48 0.14 -17.22
C LEU A 61 -5.26 -0.11 -18.72
N VAL A 62 -4.77 -1.31 -19.04
CA VAL A 62 -4.55 -1.74 -20.42
C VAL A 62 -5.84 -1.83 -21.22
N SER A 63 -6.91 -2.40 -20.64
CA SER A 63 -8.21 -2.52 -21.32
C SER A 63 -8.84 -1.17 -21.64
N SER A 64 -8.49 -0.13 -20.88
CA SER A 64 -8.92 1.24 -21.09
C SER A 64 -8.02 2.04 -22.05
N GLY A 65 -6.98 1.41 -22.61
CA GLY A 65 -6.08 2.04 -23.58
C GLY A 65 -4.98 2.93 -22.98
N TYR A 66 -4.77 2.85 -21.66
CA TYR A 66 -3.69 3.55 -20.98
C TYR A 66 -2.36 2.77 -21.07
N ASP A 67 -1.26 3.49 -20.82
CA ASP A 67 0.09 2.92 -20.86
C ASP A 67 0.28 1.85 -19.75
N PRO A 68 0.64 0.59 -20.09
CA PRO A 68 0.91 -0.45 -19.10
C PRO A 68 2.04 -0.10 -18.13
N TYR A 69 2.97 0.79 -18.50
CA TYR A 69 4.07 1.24 -17.64
C TYR A 69 3.66 2.34 -16.65
N ALA A 70 2.54 3.04 -16.88
CA ALA A 70 2.12 4.16 -16.04
C ALA A 70 1.89 3.77 -14.57
N MET A 71 1.44 2.53 -14.32
CA MET A 71 1.29 2.02 -12.96
C MET A 71 2.64 1.91 -12.23
N ALA A 72 3.68 1.42 -12.92
CA ALA A 72 5.02 1.31 -12.34
C ALA A 72 5.62 2.70 -12.08
N GLU A 73 5.40 3.65 -13.01
CA GLU A 73 5.81 5.04 -12.85
C GLU A 73 5.10 5.72 -11.67
N MET A 74 3.80 5.51 -11.49
CA MET A 74 3.05 6.01 -10.34
C MET A 74 3.65 5.51 -9.02
N PHE A 75 3.91 4.20 -8.90
CA PHE A 75 4.52 3.64 -7.70
C PHE A 75 5.93 4.16 -7.46
N ASN A 76 6.71 4.37 -8.52
CA ASN A 76 8.03 5.01 -8.40
C ASN A 76 7.90 6.45 -7.92
N LYS A 77 6.98 7.26 -8.47
CA LYS A 77 6.74 8.64 -8.01
C LYS A 77 6.32 8.69 -6.53
N LEU A 78 5.46 7.76 -6.10
CA LEU A 78 5.06 7.62 -4.69
C LEU A 78 6.20 7.14 -3.78
N SER A 79 7.18 6.41 -4.32
CA SER A 79 8.34 5.91 -3.56
C SER A 79 9.50 6.90 -3.52
N LEU A 80 9.70 7.67 -4.60
CA LEU A 80 10.79 8.63 -4.79
C LEU A 80 10.57 9.93 -4.01
N ASP A 81 9.34 10.28 -3.63
CA ASP A 81 9.11 11.41 -2.72
C ASP A 81 9.67 11.14 -1.31
N GLY A 82 10.10 9.89 -1.02
CA GLY A 82 11.35 9.50 -0.35
C GLY A 82 11.58 9.92 1.11
N ASP A 83 10.84 10.92 1.60
CA ASP A 83 10.78 11.33 2.98
C ASP A 83 9.65 10.51 3.63
N PRO A 84 9.98 9.57 4.52
CA PRO A 84 8.98 8.79 5.25
C PRO A 84 7.95 9.69 5.95
N ARG A 85 8.31 10.94 6.29
CA ARG A 85 7.42 11.93 6.90
C ARG A 85 6.38 12.49 5.91
N LYS A 86 6.70 12.58 4.63
CA LYS A 86 5.77 13.00 3.55
C LYS A 86 4.96 11.83 3.01
N ALA A 87 5.59 10.65 2.90
CA ALA A 87 4.89 9.42 2.55
C ALA A 87 3.79 9.11 3.59
N ALA A 88 4.08 9.24 4.90
CA ALA A 88 3.09 9.10 5.97
C ALA A 88 2.05 10.25 6.04
N ALA A 89 2.32 11.38 5.38
CA ALA A 89 1.39 12.51 5.29
C ALA A 89 0.26 12.27 4.28
N THR A 90 0.44 11.34 3.34
CA THR A 90 -0.61 11.00 2.36
C THR A 90 -1.54 9.95 2.96
N GLU A 91 -2.81 10.28 3.14
CA GLU A 91 -3.84 9.36 3.69
C GLU A 91 -3.90 8.03 2.90
N PHE A 92 -3.73 8.10 1.58
CA PHE A 92 -3.67 6.92 0.70
C PHE A 92 -2.59 5.92 1.11
N LEU A 93 -1.39 6.39 1.51
CA LEU A 93 -0.28 5.51 1.88
C LEU A 93 -0.42 4.91 3.28
N ARG A 94 -1.38 5.40 4.09
CA ARG A 94 -1.73 4.82 5.39
C ARG A 94 -2.55 3.54 5.25
N THR A 95 -3.40 3.47 4.21
CA THR A 95 -4.22 2.29 3.93
C THR A 95 -3.63 1.41 2.83
N HIS A 96 -2.92 2.01 1.86
CA HIS A 96 -2.28 1.33 0.74
C HIS A 96 -0.77 1.61 0.74
N PRO A 97 0.01 0.89 1.56
CA PRO A 97 1.45 1.11 1.60
C PRO A 97 2.06 0.80 0.23
N THR A 98 2.85 1.74 -0.29
CA THR A 98 3.67 1.50 -1.48
C THR A 98 4.95 0.79 -1.09
N SER A 99 5.39 -0.14 -1.92
CA SER A 99 6.70 -0.76 -1.77
C SER A 99 7.40 -0.81 -3.11
N VAL A 100 8.73 -0.77 -3.09
CA VAL A 100 9.58 -0.99 -4.27
C VAL A 100 9.20 -2.30 -5.00
N ASN A 101 8.72 -3.29 -4.26
CA ASN A 101 8.25 -4.56 -4.80
C ASN A 101 7.00 -4.42 -5.69
N ARG A 102 6.10 -3.47 -5.41
CA ARG A 102 4.90 -3.21 -6.23
C ARG A 102 5.27 -2.60 -7.58
N ALA A 103 6.17 -1.62 -7.60
CA ALA A 103 6.69 -1.04 -8.84
C ALA A 103 7.37 -2.10 -9.73
N ALA A 104 8.20 -2.96 -9.13
CA ALA A 104 8.85 -4.06 -9.84
C ALA A 104 7.85 -5.09 -10.38
N SER A 105 6.81 -5.42 -9.62
CA SER A 105 5.73 -6.32 -10.05
C SER A 105 4.93 -5.73 -11.22
N ALA A 106 4.51 -4.47 -11.09
CA ALA A 106 3.82 -3.75 -12.16
C ALA A 106 4.67 -3.69 -13.43
N LEU A 107 5.96 -3.38 -13.33
CA LEU A 107 6.89 -3.38 -14.45
C LEU A 107 7.02 -4.76 -15.11
N LYS A 108 7.12 -5.82 -14.31
CA LYS A 108 7.18 -7.21 -14.81
C LYS A 108 5.91 -7.58 -15.58
N GLN A 109 4.74 -7.14 -15.11
CA GLN A 109 3.46 -7.37 -15.77
C GLN A 109 3.32 -6.53 -17.04
N ALA A 110 3.70 -5.25 -16.98
CA ALA A 110 3.67 -4.33 -18.11
C ALA A 110 4.46 -4.85 -19.32
N ARG A 111 5.64 -5.44 -19.09
CA ARG A 111 6.47 -6.06 -20.15
C ARG A 111 5.78 -7.18 -20.93
N LYS A 112 4.74 -7.79 -20.36
CA LYS A 112 3.97 -8.87 -21.01
C LYS A 112 2.75 -8.35 -21.77
N LEU A 113 2.44 -7.07 -21.64
CA LEU A 113 1.26 -6.44 -22.21
C LEU A 113 1.69 -5.55 -23.37
N THR A 114 0.95 -5.61 -24.47
CA THR A 114 1.16 -4.74 -25.63
C THR A 114 -0.09 -3.91 -25.81
N VAL A 115 0.06 -2.59 -25.79
CA VAL A 115 -1.08 -1.65 -25.85
C VAL A 115 -0.78 -0.59 -26.89
N LYS A 116 -1.80 -0.24 -27.67
CA LYS A 116 -1.78 0.95 -28.51
C LYS A 116 -2.02 2.16 -27.60
N ARG A 117 -0.95 2.91 -27.32
CA ARG A 117 -1.03 4.10 -26.47
C ARG A 117 -1.98 5.13 -27.09
N ILE A 118 -3.00 5.52 -26.33
CA ILE A 118 -3.87 6.65 -26.66
C ILE A 118 -3.23 7.91 -26.07
N PRO A 119 -3.13 9.02 -26.83
CA PRO A 119 -2.63 10.28 -26.28
C PRO A 119 -3.56 10.81 -25.20
N ASP A 120 -2.98 11.53 -24.24
CA ASP A 120 -3.74 12.10 -23.13
C ASP A 120 -4.79 13.10 -23.65
N SER A 121 -5.96 13.07 -23.02
CA SER A 121 -7.05 13.96 -23.42
C SER A 121 -6.73 15.42 -23.05
N LEU A 122 -7.22 16.37 -23.84
CA LEU A 122 -7.10 17.79 -23.52
C LEU A 122 -7.67 18.12 -22.13
N GLY A 123 -8.77 17.46 -21.74
CA GLY A 123 -9.37 17.63 -20.41
C GLY A 123 -8.43 17.22 -19.27
N PHE A 124 -7.64 16.16 -19.46
CA PHE A 124 -6.62 15.74 -18.52
C PHE A 124 -5.52 16.81 -18.38
N GLU A 125 -4.96 17.28 -19.49
CA GLU A 125 -3.91 18.31 -19.49
C GLU A 125 -4.37 19.62 -18.85
N LEU A 126 -5.59 20.08 -19.15
CA LEU A 126 -6.16 21.29 -18.54
C LEU A 126 -6.38 21.11 -17.03
N THR A 127 -6.88 19.96 -16.61
CA THR A 127 -7.09 19.67 -15.18
C THR A 127 -5.77 19.59 -14.43
N LYS A 128 -4.76 18.96 -15.04
CA LYS A 128 -3.38 18.91 -14.54
C LYS A 128 -2.79 20.32 -14.39
N GLY A 129 -2.91 21.16 -15.41
CA GLY A 129 -2.50 22.57 -15.37
C GLY A 129 -3.23 23.41 -14.32
N LYS A 130 -4.52 23.15 -14.10
CA LYS A 130 -5.30 23.83 -13.05
C LYS A 130 -4.86 23.42 -11.65
N ASN A 131 -4.68 22.12 -11.40
CA ASN A 131 -4.28 21.61 -10.09
C ASN A 131 -2.87 22.06 -9.72
N THR A 132 -1.96 22.11 -10.69
CA THR A 132 -0.59 22.57 -10.47
C THR A 132 -0.54 24.05 -10.09
N LYS A 133 -1.31 24.90 -10.77
CA LYS A 133 -1.48 26.31 -10.37
C LYS A 133 -2.08 26.48 -8.97
N TYR A 134 -2.99 25.59 -8.57
CA TYR A 134 -3.59 25.63 -7.23
C TYR A 134 -2.60 25.20 -6.14
N LEU A 135 -1.82 24.15 -6.38
CA LEU A 135 -0.85 23.60 -5.42
C LEU A 135 0.43 24.45 -5.31
N TRP A 136 0.88 25.06 -6.41
CA TRP A 136 2.08 25.91 -6.46
C TRP A 136 1.78 27.29 -7.07
N PRO A 137 1.03 28.15 -6.37
CA PRO A 137 0.63 29.46 -6.90
C PRO A 137 1.81 30.42 -7.13
N SER A 138 2.94 30.23 -6.45
CA SER A 138 4.09 31.14 -6.46
C SER A 138 5.33 30.63 -7.20
N THR A 139 5.35 29.36 -7.62
CA THR A 139 6.49 28.77 -8.39
C THR A 139 5.97 27.82 -9.48
N PRO A 140 5.54 28.34 -10.63
CA PRO A 140 5.08 27.54 -11.74
C PRO A 140 6.17 26.60 -12.29
N GLU A 141 7.46 26.98 -12.22
CA GLU A 141 8.54 26.15 -12.78
C GLU A 141 8.72 24.81 -12.06
N LYS A 142 8.37 24.73 -10.76
CA LYS A 142 8.42 23.46 -10.01
C LYS A 142 7.44 22.41 -10.52
N THR A 143 6.40 22.84 -11.24
CA THR A 143 5.37 21.95 -11.81
C THR A 143 5.97 20.88 -12.72
N ASN A 144 6.95 21.25 -13.55
CA ASN A 144 7.59 20.35 -14.51
C ASN A 144 8.51 19.31 -13.85
N GLN A 145 8.84 19.48 -12.57
CA GLN A 145 9.62 18.47 -11.82
C GLN A 145 8.74 17.35 -11.24
N TYR A 146 7.47 17.64 -10.95
CA TYR A 146 6.54 16.68 -10.35
C TYR A 146 5.74 15.87 -11.38
N PHE A 147 5.57 16.42 -12.58
CA PHE A 147 4.72 15.87 -13.62
C PHE A 147 5.48 15.58 -14.91
#